data_AF-A0A1G0RX79-F1
#
_entry.id   AF-A0A1G0RX79-F1
#
_cell.length_a   1.000
_cell.length_b   1.000
_cell.length_c   1.000
_cell.angle_alpha   90.00
_cell.angle_beta   90.00
_cell.angle_gamma   90.00
#
_symmetry.space_group_name_H-M   'P 1'
#
loop_
_entity.id
_entity.type
_entity.pdbx_description
1 polymer ?
#
loop_
_entity_poly.entity_id
_entity_poly.type
_entity_poly.pdbx_seq_one_letter_code
_entity_poly.pdbx_strand_id
1 'polypeptide(L)'
;MIAQQEEQHVWKVVNADDGSKFWYDATSIDTTKGDRFNIWILETNQPPKKYEGIEGDVFRSKTLYTINLTTVKYGILKIRYYNVSNQEIFSFDYDKPMPPESIRYPYPITDNSLLFFLLKELYGPKGEQIQKIK
;
A
#
# COMPACT_ATOMS: atom_id res chain seq x y z
N MET A 1 -18.03 -8.26 -23.81
CA MET A 1 -17.34 -8.50 -22.52
C MET A 1 -16.21 -7.51 -22.44
N ILE A 2 -16.23 -6.57 -21.49
CA ILE A 2 -15.12 -5.66 -21.28
C ILE A 2 -14.11 -6.44 -20.45
N ALA A 3 -12.98 -6.84 -21.05
CA ALA A 3 -11.86 -7.37 -20.31
C ALA A 3 -11.45 -6.29 -19.30
N GLN A 4 -11.59 -6.59 -18.01
CA GLN A 4 -11.02 -5.77 -16.95
C GLN A 4 -9.51 -5.72 -17.24
N GLN A 5 -8.99 -4.55 -17.62
CA GLN A 5 -7.55 -4.35 -17.73
C GLN A 5 -6.96 -4.70 -16.35
N GLU A 6 -6.26 -5.82 -16.28
CA GLU A 6 -5.50 -6.15 -15.07
C GLU A 6 -4.46 -5.05 -14.89
N GLU A 7 -4.52 -4.35 -13.76
CA GLU A 7 -3.47 -3.39 -13.38
C GLU A 7 -2.13 -4.14 -13.41
N GLN A 8 -1.24 -3.76 -14.34
CA GLN A 8 0.07 -4.39 -14.45
C GLN A 8 0.94 -3.88 -13.30
N HIS A 9 1.00 -4.64 -12.21
CA HIS A 9 1.81 -4.28 -11.05
C HIS A 9 3.28 -4.68 -11.21
N VAL A 10 4.18 -3.85 -10.71
CA VAL A 10 5.62 -4.14 -10.59
C VAL A 10 5.98 -4.14 -9.11
N TRP A 11 5.93 -5.32 -8.48
CA TRP A 11 6.15 -5.46 -7.05
C TRP A 11 7.64 -5.38 -6.69
N LYS A 12 8.00 -4.41 -5.84
CA LYS A 12 9.31 -4.31 -5.20
C LYS A 12 9.20 -4.61 -3.72
N VAL A 13 10.15 -5.36 -3.20
CA VAL A 13 10.20 -5.76 -1.80
C VAL A 13 10.81 -4.66 -0.93
N VAL A 14 10.24 -4.45 0.26
CA VAL A 14 10.87 -3.71 1.36
C VAL A 14 11.19 -4.72 2.45
N ASN A 15 12.44 -4.72 2.89
CA ASN A 15 12.87 -5.44 4.09
C ASN A 15 13.14 -4.36 5.14
N ALA A 16 12.20 -4.16 6.05
CA ALA A 16 12.26 -3.12 7.05
C ALA A 16 13.24 -3.47 8.18
N ASP A 17 13.71 -2.44 8.87
CA ASP A 17 14.71 -2.60 9.95
C ASP A 17 14.13 -3.32 11.18
N ASP A 18 12.81 -3.33 11.35
CA ASP A 18 12.10 -4.08 12.39
C ASP A 18 11.91 -5.57 12.03
N GLY A 19 12.45 -6.01 10.89
CA GLY A 19 12.33 -7.37 10.37
C GLY A 19 11.05 -7.63 9.58
N SER A 20 10.13 -6.65 9.49
CA SER A 20 8.94 -6.79 8.65
C SER A 20 9.29 -6.80 7.16
N LYS A 21 8.45 -7.49 6.38
CA LYS A 21 8.63 -7.64 4.94
C LYS A 21 7.31 -7.41 4.23
N PHE A 22 7.31 -6.50 3.27
CA PHE A 22 6.16 -6.18 2.45
C PHE A 22 6.60 -5.80 1.04
N TRP A 23 5.65 -5.64 0.13
CA TRP A 23 5.93 -5.23 -1.24
C TRP A 23 5.12 -3.98 -1.58
N TYR A 24 5.67 -3.12 -2.42
CA TYR A 24 4.94 -2.00 -2.99
C TYR A 24 4.94 -2.08 -4.52
N ASP A 25 3.92 -1.50 -5.13
CA ASP A 25 3.82 -1.40 -6.58
C ASP A 25 4.59 -0.18 -7.10
N ALA A 26 5.73 -0.45 -7.74
CA ALA A 26 6.62 0.57 -8.28
C ALA A 26 6.08 1.27 -9.53
N THR A 27 5.03 0.74 -10.18
CA THR A 27 4.40 1.43 -11.32
C THR A 27 3.79 2.76 -10.90
N SER A 28 3.33 2.85 -9.66
CA SER A 28 2.79 4.08 -9.06
C SER A 28 3.81 5.22 -9.04
N ILE A 29 5.11 4.91 -8.91
CA ILE A 29 6.18 5.87 -8.56
C ILE A 29 6.65 6.71 -9.74
N ASP A 30 6.53 6.24 -10.99
CA ASP A 30 6.89 7.08 -12.16
C ASP A 30 5.94 8.28 -12.35
N THR A 31 4.83 8.33 -11.59
CA THR A 31 3.86 9.44 -11.60
C THR A 31 3.92 10.36 -10.37
N THR A 32 4.76 10.06 -9.37
CA THR A 32 4.74 10.73 -8.05
C THR A 32 5.67 11.95 -7.93
N LYS A 33 5.67 12.86 -8.91
CA LYS A 33 6.42 14.12 -8.83
C LYS A 33 5.81 15.16 -7.86
N GLY A 34 4.93 14.76 -6.95
CA GLY A 34 4.24 15.67 -6.03
C GLY A 34 4.11 15.12 -4.62
N ASP A 35 3.79 16.00 -3.68
CA ASP A 35 3.66 15.69 -2.25
C ASP A 35 2.48 14.77 -1.92
N ARG A 36 1.65 14.42 -2.90
CA ARG A 36 0.51 13.52 -2.72
C ARG A 36 0.57 12.40 -3.74
N PHE A 37 0.42 11.16 -3.28
CA PHE A 37 0.41 10.01 -4.17
C PHE A 37 -0.38 8.84 -3.61
N ASN A 38 -0.73 7.91 -4.48
CA ASN A 38 -1.32 6.63 -4.11
C ASN A 38 -0.31 5.51 -4.35
N ILE A 39 -0.33 4.49 -3.52
CA ILE A 39 0.56 3.33 -3.69
C ILE A 39 -0.11 2.06 -3.19
N TRP A 40 -0.03 1.02 -4.01
CA TRP A 40 -0.42 -0.31 -3.59
C TRP A 40 0.68 -0.95 -2.75
N ILE A 41 0.28 -1.55 -1.63
CA ILE A 41 1.14 -2.33 -0.75
C ILE A 41 0.56 -3.72 -0.59
N LEU A 42 1.43 -4.72 -0.62
CA LEU A 42 1.13 -6.12 -0.41
C LEU A 42 1.80 -6.61 0.88
N GLU A 43 1.02 -7.21 1.76
CA GLU A 43 1.47 -7.80 3.01
C GLU A 43 1.11 -9.30 3.04
N THR A 44 2.03 -10.13 3.52
CA THR A 44 1.78 -11.54 3.80
C THR A 44 1.67 -11.76 5.30
N ASN A 45 0.67 -12.51 5.75
CA ASN A 45 0.44 -12.80 7.16
C ASN A 45 0.83 -14.24 7.48
N GLN A 46 1.82 -14.41 8.37
CA GLN A 46 2.21 -15.70 8.94
C GLN A 46 2.42 -15.53 10.45
N PRO A 47 1.54 -16.08 11.31
CA PRO A 47 0.35 -16.86 10.99
C PRO A 47 -0.74 -16.02 10.26
N PRO A 48 -1.69 -16.65 9.56
CA PRO A 48 -2.79 -15.92 8.92
C PRO A 48 -3.61 -15.14 9.96
N LYS A 49 -4.15 -13.99 9.53
CA LYS A 49 -4.97 -13.14 10.39
C LYS A 49 -6.45 -13.49 10.25
N LYS A 50 -7.19 -13.34 11.33
CA LYS A 50 -8.66 -13.36 11.36
C LYS A 50 -9.15 -11.96 11.66
N TYR A 51 -10.16 -11.52 10.93
CA TYR A 51 -10.81 -10.24 11.15
C TYR A 51 -12.30 -10.46 11.40
N GLU A 52 -12.88 -9.64 12.25
CA GLU A 52 -14.32 -9.63 12.46
C GLU A 52 -15.03 -9.27 11.14
N GLY A 53 -16.08 -10.02 10.79
CA GLY A 53 -16.85 -9.80 9.57
C GLY A 53 -16.21 -10.33 8.28
N ILE A 54 -15.04 -10.96 8.33
CA ILE A 54 -14.40 -11.61 7.18
C ILE A 54 -14.37 -13.11 7.42
N GLU A 55 -15.06 -13.86 6.58
CA GLU A 55 -15.06 -15.32 6.63
C GLU A 55 -13.73 -15.87 6.08
N GLY A 56 -13.09 -16.73 6.87
CA GLY A 56 -11.85 -17.40 6.50
C GLY A 56 -10.56 -16.72 7.00
N ASP A 57 -9.44 -17.34 6.67
CA ASP A 57 -8.11 -16.92 7.09
C ASP A 57 -7.48 -16.00 6.04
N VAL A 58 -7.01 -14.83 6.48
CA VAL A 58 -6.35 -13.85 5.61
C VAL A 58 -4.84 -14.10 5.58
N PHE A 59 -4.38 -14.70 4.48
CA PHE A 59 -2.95 -14.95 4.23
C PHE A 59 -2.25 -13.76 3.58
N ARG A 60 -2.98 -12.94 2.83
CA ARG A 60 -2.44 -11.78 2.12
C ARG A 60 -3.41 -10.63 2.13
N SER A 61 -2.88 -9.42 2.29
CA SER A 61 -3.63 -8.18 2.19
C SER A 61 -2.99 -7.30 1.12
N LYS A 62 -3.81 -6.76 0.22
CA LYS A 62 -3.39 -5.76 -0.78
C LYS A 62 -4.16 -4.47 -0.50
N THR A 63 -3.45 -3.41 -0.14
CA THR A 63 -4.04 -2.15 0.33
C THR A 63 -3.57 -0.99 -0.53
N LEU A 64 -4.51 -0.18 -1.04
CA LEU A 64 -4.21 1.06 -1.75
C LEU A 64 -4.19 2.18 -0.73
N TYR A 65 -3.00 2.67 -0.42
CA TYR A 65 -2.82 3.83 0.42
C TYR A 65 -2.86 5.10 -0.41
N THR A 66 -3.36 6.19 0.19
CA THR A 66 -3.17 7.55 -0.29
C THR A 66 -2.35 8.31 0.73
N ILE A 67 -1.29 8.96 0.30
CA ILE A 67 -0.26 9.57 1.16
C ILE A 67 -0.17 11.06 0.83
N ASN A 68 -0.05 11.88 1.86
CA ASN A 68 0.26 13.30 1.79
C ASN A 68 1.55 13.56 2.59
N LEU A 69 2.65 13.78 1.87
CA LEU A 69 3.97 14.07 2.41
C LEU A 69 4.05 15.43 3.09
N THR A 70 3.29 16.43 2.62
CA THR A 70 3.26 17.77 3.25
C THR A 70 2.78 17.69 4.70
N THR A 71 1.77 16.86 4.96
CA THR A 71 1.21 16.69 6.31
C THR A 71 1.71 15.44 7.05
N VAL A 72 2.47 14.58 6.37
CA VAL A 72 2.92 13.27 6.88
C VAL A 72 1.73 12.41 7.36
N LYS A 73 0.68 12.36 6.52
CA LYS A 73 -0.56 11.63 6.80
C LYS A 73 -0.94 10.73 5.65
N TYR A 74 -1.76 9.73 5.95
CA TYR A 74 -2.26 8.78 4.98
C TYR A 74 -3.74 8.46 5.21
N GLY A 75 -4.36 7.87 4.19
CA GLY A 75 -5.64 7.19 4.26
C GLY A 75 -5.60 5.89 3.45
N ILE A 76 -6.69 5.14 3.53
CA ILE A 76 -6.86 3.89 2.81
C ILE A 76 -7.99 4.08 1.80
N LEU A 77 -7.70 3.82 0.53
CA LEU A 77 -8.68 3.93 -0.55
C LEU A 77 -9.29 2.56 -0.90
N LYS A 78 -8.50 1.49 -0.84
CA LYS A 78 -8.95 0.13 -1.14
C LYS A 78 -8.25 -0.89 -0.26
N ILE A 79 -8.96 -1.97 0.08
CA ILE A 79 -8.38 -3.14 0.72
C ILE A 79 -8.91 -4.38 0.02
N ARG A 80 -8.04 -5.34 -0.25
CA ARG A 80 -8.35 -6.68 -0.75
C ARG A 80 -7.71 -7.72 0.15
N TYR A 81 -8.47 -8.72 0.55
CA TYR A 81 -8.00 -9.82 1.39
C TYR A 81 -8.06 -11.13 0.61
N TYR A 82 -7.00 -11.94 0.73
CA TYR A 82 -6.87 -13.18 -0.01
C TYR A 82 -6.62 -14.36 0.94
N ASN A 83 -7.19 -15.50 0.56
CA ASN A 83 -6.93 -16.79 1.21
C ASN A 83 -5.61 -17.41 0.73
N VAL A 84 -5.30 -18.62 1.22
CA VAL A 84 -4.09 -19.37 0.87
C VAL A 84 -3.96 -19.69 -0.62
N SER A 85 -5.09 -19.87 -1.30
CA SER A 85 -5.16 -20.14 -2.75
C SER A 85 -5.08 -18.85 -3.58
N ASN A 86 -4.76 -17.71 -2.96
CA ASN A 86 -4.70 -16.39 -3.58
C ASN A 86 -6.04 -15.95 -4.21
N GLN A 87 -7.15 -16.49 -3.73
CA GLN A 87 -8.49 -16.03 -4.10
C GLN A 87 -8.89 -14.88 -3.19
N GLU A 88 -9.45 -13.81 -3.77
CA GLU A 88 -10.01 -12.71 -3.00
C GLU A 88 -11.23 -13.22 -2.23
N ILE A 89 -11.21 -13.06 -0.91
CA ILE A 89 -12.30 -13.48 -0.01
C ILE A 89 -13.09 -12.29 0.52
N PHE A 90 -12.51 -11.09 0.48
CA PHE A 90 -13.20 -9.88 0.93
C PHE A 90 -12.53 -8.61 0.36
N SER A 91 -13.32 -7.56 0.14
CA SER A 91 -12.81 -6.27 -0.31
C SER A 91 -13.59 -5.06 0.19
N PHE A 92 -12.89 -3.94 0.31
CA PHE A 92 -13.44 -2.62 0.57
C PHE A 92 -12.96 -1.63 -0.48
N ASP A 93 -13.88 -0.81 -1.00
CA ASP A 93 -13.62 0.29 -1.95
C ASP A 93 -14.14 1.61 -1.37
N TYR A 94 -13.24 2.43 -0.82
CA TYR A 94 -13.55 3.72 -0.22
C TYR A 94 -13.38 4.90 -1.19
N ASP A 95 -12.95 4.65 -2.42
CA ASP A 95 -12.72 5.66 -3.46
C ASP A 95 -13.96 5.95 -4.32
N LYS A 96 -15.12 5.40 -3.96
CA LYS A 96 -16.38 5.51 -4.71
C LYS A 96 -17.55 5.92 -3.80
N PRO A 97 -17.79 7.24 -3.63
CA PRO A 97 -17.03 8.36 -4.19
C PRO A 97 -15.72 8.62 -3.45
N MET A 98 -14.78 9.32 -4.10
CA MET A 98 -13.52 9.72 -3.49
C MET A 98 -13.79 10.60 -2.25
N PRO A 99 -13.19 10.29 -1.08
CA PRO A 99 -13.39 11.10 0.11
C PRO A 99 -12.90 12.54 -0.10
N PRO A 100 -13.57 13.54 0.49
CA PRO A 100 -13.10 14.92 0.46
C PRO A 100 -11.74 15.03 1.17
N GLU A 101 -10.92 16.00 0.77
CA GLU A 101 -9.55 16.14 1.28
C GLU A 101 -9.46 16.23 2.81
N SER A 102 -10.47 16.85 3.45
CA SER A 102 -10.57 17.00 4.90
C SER A 102 -10.56 15.69 5.67
N ILE A 103 -11.00 14.58 5.06
CA ILE A 103 -11.02 13.25 5.70
C ILE A 103 -10.26 12.18 4.90
N ARG A 104 -9.60 12.56 3.79
CA ARG A 104 -8.87 11.62 2.92
C ARG A 104 -7.57 11.11 3.56
N TYR A 105 -6.97 11.91 4.44
CA TYR A 105 -5.72 11.59 5.14
C TYR A 105 -5.90 11.64 6.66
N PRO A 106 -6.75 10.78 7.24
CA PRO A 106 -7.11 10.89 8.65
C PRO A 106 -6.00 10.42 9.60
N TYR A 107 -5.06 9.59 9.14
CA TYR A 107 -4.08 8.93 10.01
C TYR A 107 -2.67 9.52 9.84
N PRO A 108 -1.94 9.80 10.94
CA PRO A 108 -0.54 10.18 10.86
C PRO A 108 0.34 8.98 10.48
N ILE A 109 1.41 9.21 9.72
CA ILE A 109 2.49 8.22 9.55
C ILE A 109 3.40 8.34 10.76
N THR A 110 3.43 7.30 11.59
CA THR A 110 4.25 7.25 12.80
C THR A 110 5.57 6.54 12.55
N ASP A 111 6.57 6.80 13.40
CA ASP A 111 7.84 6.09 13.39
C ASP A 111 7.62 4.58 13.49
N ASN A 112 8.48 3.82 12.80
CA ASN A 112 8.42 2.35 12.71
C ASN A 112 7.07 1.79 12.21
N SER A 113 6.21 2.60 11.59
CA SER A 113 5.07 2.09 10.85
C SER A 113 5.50 1.53 9.49
N LEU A 114 4.65 0.68 8.90
CA LEU A 114 4.87 0.16 7.55
C LEU A 114 5.13 1.29 6.53
N LEU A 115 4.32 2.35 6.59
CA LEU A 115 4.46 3.49 5.68
C LEU A 115 5.73 4.31 5.96
N PHE A 116 6.18 4.39 7.22
CA PHE A 116 7.47 4.99 7.54
C PHE A 116 8.62 4.24 6.85
N PHE A 117 8.64 2.91 6.92
CA PHE A 117 9.66 2.11 6.24
C PHE A 117 9.59 2.22 4.72
N LEU A 118 8.38 2.30 4.16
CA LEU A 118 8.19 2.58 2.74
C LEU A 118 8.81 3.94 2.35
N LEU A 119 8.50 5.01 3.09
CA LEU A 119 9.05 6.34 2.79
C LEU A 119 10.58 6.35 2.92
N LYS A 120 11.15 5.64 3.88
CA LYS A 120 12.60 5.46 4.01
C LYS A 120 13.21 4.73 2.82
N GLU A 121 12.53 3.71 2.28
CA GLU A 121 12.97 3.02 1.07
C GLU A 121 12.93 3.94 -0.17
N LEU A 122 11.86 4.73 -0.31
CA LEU A 122 11.62 5.57 -1.48
C LEU A 122 12.45 6.87 -1.51
N TYR A 123 12.70 7.46 -0.34
CA TYR A 123 13.29 8.80 -0.20
C TYR A 123 14.53 8.83 0.69
N GLY A 124 14.86 7.75 1.40
CA GLY A 124 16.11 7.65 2.15
C GLY A 124 17.33 7.49 1.23
N PRO A 125 18.53 7.28 1.79
CA PRO A 125 19.78 7.19 1.02
C PRO A 125 19.76 6.18 -0.13
N LYS A 126 18.97 5.09 0.00
CA LYS A 126 18.75 4.09 -1.06
C LYS A 126 17.84 4.62 -2.16
N GLY A 127 16.76 5.31 -1.79
CA GLY A 127 15.81 5.92 -2.71
C GLY A 127 16.43 7.04 -3.56
N GLU A 128 17.30 7.86 -2.98
CA GLU A 128 18.04 8.89 -3.72
C GLU A 128 18.93 8.30 -4.82
N GLN A 129 19.51 7.11 -4.61
CA GLN A 129 20.32 6.43 -5.63
C GLN A 129 19.46 5.93 -6.79
N ILE A 130 18.24 5.45 -6.52
CA ILE A 130 17.29 5.02 -7.57
C ILE A 130 16.87 6.21 -8.45
N GLN A 131 16.77 7.41 -7.89
CA GLN A 131 16.46 8.63 -8.65
C GLN A 131 17.65 9.17 -9.46
N LYS A 132 18.90 8.89 -9.06
CA LYS A 132 20.13 9.35 -9.73
C LYS A 132 20.61 8.45 -10.88
N ILE A 133 20.14 7.20 -10.94
CA ILE A 133 20.50 6.22 -11.99
C ILE A 133 19.49 6.26 -13.17
N LYS A 134 18.46 7.11 -13.06
CA LYS A 134 17.56 7.47 -14.16
C LYS A 134 17.93 8.84 -14.72
#